data_AF-A0A7J3T4Z4-F1
#
_entry.id   AF-A0A7J3T4Z4-F1
#
_cell.length_a   1.000
_cell.length_b   1.000
_cell.length_c   1.000
_cell.angle_alpha   90.00
_cell.angle_beta   90.00
_cell.angle_gamma   90.00
#
_symmetry.space_group_name_H-M   'P 1'
#
loop_
_entity.id
_entity.type
_entity.pdbx_description
1 polymer ?
#
loop_
_entity_poly.entity_id
_entity_poly.type
_entity_poly.pdbx_seq_one_letter_code
_entity_poly.pdbx_strand_id
1 'polypeptide(L)'
;MKKKYANPQVLLVQTSLIAMMVAVTAAATFIIRIPNPMGGYFNLGDVAVFAVALVFNPLVGGLAGGIGSAIADLIGFPIFTIPTLIIKGLEGLLASAISNKKSAVRDLLAAFVAGSEMVIGYFLVEYFVLQWGLGGALAEIPGNIVQVLVGGLIGIPLAYVVRRRLPEILR
;
A
#
# COMPACT_ATOMS: atom_id res chain seq x y z
N MET A 1 13.29 -20.11 -21.15
CA MET A 1 12.61 -19.24 -20.16
C MET A 1 12.83 -19.62 -18.68
N LYS A 2 13.84 -20.41 -18.29
CA LYS A 2 14.02 -20.90 -16.88
C LYS A 2 15.32 -20.48 -16.16
N LYS A 3 16.06 -19.47 -16.62
CA LYS A 3 17.40 -19.12 -16.06
C LYS A 3 17.52 -17.73 -15.39
N LYS A 4 16.42 -17.00 -15.15
CA LYS A 4 16.51 -15.66 -14.54
C LYS A 4 16.36 -15.63 -13.01
N TYR A 5 15.97 -16.76 -12.39
CA TYR A 5 15.76 -16.88 -10.94
C TYR A 5 16.98 -17.42 -10.16
N ALA A 6 18.15 -17.52 -10.77
CA ALA A 6 19.33 -18.11 -10.13
C ALA A 6 20.57 -17.19 -10.20
N ASN A 7 20.37 -15.87 -10.04
CA ASN A 7 21.47 -14.98 -9.66
C ASN A 7 21.27 -14.58 -8.19
N PRO A 8 22.05 -15.16 -7.25
CA PRO A 8 21.95 -14.86 -5.82
C PRO A 8 22.05 -13.37 -5.50
N GLN A 9 22.78 -12.58 -6.30
CA GLN A 9 22.90 -11.13 -6.11
C GLN A 9 21.59 -10.40 -6.37
N VAL A 10 20.85 -10.79 -7.42
CA VAL A 10 19.55 -10.18 -7.75
C VAL A 10 18.53 -10.50 -6.66
N LEU A 11 18.52 -11.74 -6.18
CA LEU A 11 17.65 -12.15 -5.08
C LEU A 11 17.97 -11.37 -3.80
N LEU A 12 19.26 -11.24 -3.44
CA LEU A 12 19.71 -10.49 -2.28
C LEU A 12 19.28 -9.02 -2.33
N VAL A 13 19.45 -8.36 -3.48
CA VAL A 13 19.02 -6.97 -3.66
C VAL A 13 17.50 -6.86 -3.53
N GLN A 14 16.74 -7.77 -4.15
CA GLN A 14 15.29 -7.73 -4.12
C GLN A 14 14.73 -7.97 -2.71
N THR A 15 15.23 -8.95 -1.97
CA THR A 15 14.79 -9.22 -0.59
C THR A 15 15.15 -8.07 0.35
N SER A 16 16.35 -7.49 0.18
CA SER A 16 16.77 -6.31 0.95
C SER A 16 15.86 -5.11 0.68
N LEU A 17 15.52 -4.85 -0.58
CA LEU A 17 14.58 -3.80 -0.96
C LEU A 17 13.19 -4.03 -0.37
N ILE A 18 12.67 -5.27 -0.41
CA ILE A 18 11.39 -5.60 0.22
C ILE A 18 11.43 -5.28 1.71
N ALA A 19 12.45 -5.75 2.43
CA ALA A 19 12.56 -5.50 3.87
C ALA A 19 12.63 -4.00 4.21
N MET A 20 13.41 -3.23 3.45
CA MET A 20 13.50 -1.79 3.62
C MET A 20 12.16 -1.09 3.35
N MET A 21 11.48 -1.45 2.27
CA MET A 21 10.20 -0.81 1.91
C MET A 21 9.06 -1.23 2.85
N VAL A 22 9.07 -2.46 3.36
CA VAL A 22 8.18 -2.89 4.45
C VAL A 22 8.37 -1.99 5.68
N ALA A 23 9.62 -1.70 6.07
CA ALA A 23 9.91 -0.82 7.20
C ALA A 23 9.42 0.62 6.95
N VAL A 24 9.64 1.16 5.74
CA VAL A 24 9.14 2.49 5.34
C VAL A 24 7.62 2.56 5.41
N THR A 25 6.92 1.58 4.84
CA THR A 25 5.46 1.53 4.89
C THR A 25 4.97 1.39 6.32
N ALA A 26 5.54 0.49 7.12
CA ALA A 26 5.15 0.32 8.52
C ALA A 26 5.31 1.62 9.33
N ALA A 27 6.44 2.32 9.16
CA ALA A 27 6.68 3.59 9.83
C ALA A 27 5.68 4.67 9.40
N ALA A 28 5.41 4.81 8.10
CA ALA A 28 4.45 5.77 7.57
C ALA A 28 3.02 5.50 8.08
N THR A 29 2.60 4.23 8.10
CA THR A 29 1.30 3.79 8.62
C THR A 29 1.19 4.01 10.14
N PHE A 30 2.29 3.86 10.88
CA PHE A 30 2.28 3.98 12.34
C PHE A 30 2.28 5.44 12.83
N ILE A 31 3.00 6.34 12.16
CA ILE A 31 3.25 7.69 12.68
C ILE A 31 2.00 8.58 12.61
N ILE A 32 1.25 8.54 11.51
CA ILE A 32 0.11 9.43 11.30
C ILE A 32 -1.17 8.64 11.45
N ARG A 33 -1.79 8.77 12.64
CA ARG A 33 -3.03 8.07 13.00
C ARG A 33 -4.09 9.06 13.43
N ILE A 34 -5.27 8.92 12.85
CA ILE A 34 -6.44 9.74 13.16
C ILE A 34 -7.51 8.80 13.70
N PRO A 35 -8.00 8.97 14.93
CA PRO A 35 -9.02 8.09 15.51
C PRO A 35 -10.25 7.97 14.58
N ASN A 36 -10.75 6.75 14.41
CA ASN A 36 -11.95 6.50 13.62
C ASN A 36 -13.19 6.31 14.53
N PRO A 37 -14.42 6.40 13.98
CA PRO A 37 -15.66 6.20 14.72
C PRO A 37 -15.79 4.85 15.44
N MET A 38 -15.09 3.82 14.97
CA MET A 38 -15.20 2.44 15.48
C MET A 38 -14.12 2.07 16.52
N GLY A 39 -13.40 3.07 17.05
CA GLY A 39 -12.38 2.88 18.10
C GLY A 39 -11.01 2.44 17.58
N GLY A 40 -10.85 2.32 16.27
CA GLY A 40 -9.59 2.17 15.56
C GLY A 40 -9.02 3.52 15.09
N TYR A 41 -8.34 3.50 13.94
CA TYR A 41 -7.72 4.69 13.37
C TYR A 41 -7.62 4.61 11.85
N PHE A 42 -7.75 5.77 11.20
CA PHE A 42 -7.30 6.00 9.83
C PHE A 42 -5.80 6.30 9.83
N ASN A 43 -5.09 5.93 8.77
CA ASN A 43 -3.64 6.18 8.65
C ASN A 43 -3.27 6.82 7.32
N LEU A 44 -2.16 7.56 7.27
CA LEU A 44 -1.66 8.11 6.00
C LEU A 44 -0.57 7.24 5.36
N GLY A 45 -0.60 5.94 5.64
CA GLY A 45 0.34 4.95 5.10
C GLY A 45 0.27 4.82 3.57
N ASP A 46 -0.85 5.17 2.95
CA ASP A 46 -1.05 5.10 1.49
C ASP A 46 -0.11 5.97 0.70
N VAL A 47 0.41 7.03 1.31
CA VAL A 47 1.49 7.82 0.71
C VAL A 47 2.71 6.93 0.44
N ALA A 48 3.10 6.11 1.43
CA ALA A 48 4.20 5.17 1.28
C ALA A 48 3.83 3.99 0.37
N VAL A 49 2.63 3.42 0.50
CA VAL A 49 2.17 2.31 -0.36
C VAL A 49 2.23 2.71 -1.83
N PHE A 50 1.62 3.84 -2.21
CA PHE A 50 1.67 4.31 -3.59
C PHE A 50 3.08 4.71 -4.00
N ALA A 51 3.85 5.42 -3.16
CA ALA A 51 5.22 5.78 -3.52
C ALA A 51 6.08 4.54 -3.85
N VAL A 52 6.03 3.51 -3.00
CA VAL A 52 6.77 2.26 -3.20
C VAL A 52 6.25 1.50 -4.41
N ALA A 53 4.94 1.28 -4.51
CA ALA A 53 4.33 0.52 -5.59
C ALA A 53 4.63 1.14 -6.97
N LEU A 54 4.58 2.47 -7.05
CA LEU A 54 4.85 3.19 -8.28
C LEU A 54 6.35 3.19 -8.60
N VAL A 55 7.26 3.18 -7.63
CA VAL A 55 8.71 3.09 -7.92
C VAL A 55 9.11 1.67 -8.36
N PHE A 56 8.68 0.66 -7.61
CA PHE A 56 9.21 -0.71 -7.71
C PHE A 56 8.28 -1.67 -8.45
N ASN A 57 8.67 -2.95 -8.56
CA ASN A 57 7.87 -3.98 -9.21
C ASN A 57 6.74 -4.52 -8.29
N PRO A 58 5.76 -5.27 -8.85
CA PRO A 58 4.59 -5.68 -8.09
C PRO A 58 4.86 -6.51 -6.85
N LEU A 59 5.95 -7.30 -6.84
CA LEU A 59 6.33 -8.07 -5.66
C LEU A 59 6.76 -7.15 -4.52
N VAL A 60 7.57 -6.14 -4.81
CA VAL A 60 8.00 -5.14 -3.80
C VAL A 60 6.82 -4.30 -3.36
N GLY A 61 6.02 -3.78 -4.30
CA GLY A 61 4.84 -2.97 -4.01
C GLY A 61 3.84 -3.68 -3.10
N GLY A 62 3.46 -4.92 -3.46
CA GLY A 62 2.49 -5.70 -2.70
C GLY A 62 3.01 -6.13 -1.33
N LEU A 63 4.24 -6.65 -1.25
CA LEU A 63 4.78 -7.09 0.05
C LEU A 63 5.04 -5.90 0.98
N ALA A 64 5.56 -4.79 0.47
CA ALA A 64 5.76 -3.59 1.27
C ALA A 64 4.43 -2.99 1.75
N GLY A 65 3.43 -2.90 0.86
CA GLY A 65 2.10 -2.40 1.19
C GLY A 65 1.41 -3.25 2.26
N GLY A 66 1.32 -4.56 2.01
CA GLY A 66 0.63 -5.50 2.90
C GLY A 66 1.36 -5.70 4.23
N ILE A 67 2.60 -6.17 4.21
CA ILE A 67 3.33 -6.53 5.44
C ILE A 67 3.61 -5.28 6.28
N GLY A 68 4.03 -4.18 5.64
CA GLY A 68 4.32 -2.94 6.36
C GLY A 68 3.09 -2.42 7.09
N SER A 69 1.96 -2.32 6.41
CA SER A 69 0.72 -1.83 7.01
C SER A 69 0.15 -2.79 8.05
N ALA A 70 0.24 -4.10 7.82
CA ALA A 70 -0.20 -5.11 8.79
C ALA A 70 0.62 -5.09 10.08
N ILE A 71 1.94 -4.81 10.02
CA ILE A 71 2.76 -4.61 11.22
C ILE A 71 2.25 -3.42 12.04
N ALA A 72 1.89 -2.32 11.39
CA ALA A 72 1.34 -1.16 12.08
C ALA A 72 0.02 -1.50 12.78
N ASP A 73 -0.88 -2.25 12.12
CA ASP A 73 -2.14 -2.69 12.71
C ASP A 73 -1.96 -3.71 13.83
N LEU A 74 -1.00 -4.63 13.71
CA LEU A 74 -0.67 -5.57 14.78
C LEU A 74 -0.33 -4.86 16.09
N ILE A 75 0.22 -3.65 16.02
CA ILE A 75 0.56 -2.84 17.19
C ILE A 75 -0.57 -1.86 17.54
N GLY A 76 -1.27 -1.32 16.54
CA GLY A 76 -2.27 -0.25 16.70
C GLY A 76 -3.69 -0.76 16.90
N PHE A 77 -4.21 -1.52 15.94
CA PHE A 77 -5.56 -2.06 15.98
C PHE A 77 -5.60 -3.49 15.43
N PRO A 78 -5.21 -4.49 16.26
CA PRO A 78 -4.82 -5.82 15.78
C PRO A 78 -5.87 -6.58 14.99
N ILE A 79 -7.17 -6.25 15.17
CA ILE A 79 -8.27 -6.87 14.43
C ILE A 79 -8.14 -6.68 12.91
N PHE A 80 -7.45 -5.62 12.46
CA PHE A 80 -7.19 -5.36 11.04
C PHE A 80 -5.90 -5.98 10.51
N THR A 81 -5.06 -6.62 11.33
CA THR A 81 -3.75 -7.14 10.89
C THR A 81 -3.83 -8.01 9.62
N ILE A 82 -4.72 -9.02 9.62
CA ILE A 82 -4.89 -9.92 8.48
C ILE A 82 -5.65 -9.26 7.32
N PRO A 83 -6.78 -8.57 7.56
CA PRO A 83 -7.42 -7.76 6.52
C PRO A 83 -6.47 -6.81 5.79
N THR A 84 -5.72 -6.00 6.54
CA THR A 84 -4.78 -5.00 6.01
C THR A 84 -3.65 -5.66 5.23
N LEU A 85 -3.12 -6.80 5.70
CA LEU A 85 -2.11 -7.56 4.94
C LEU A 85 -2.59 -7.88 3.52
N ILE A 86 -3.85 -8.29 3.40
CA ILE A 86 -4.45 -8.65 2.12
C ILE A 86 -4.78 -7.40 1.31
N ILE A 87 -5.55 -6.46 1.88
CA ILE A 87 -6.06 -5.28 1.18
C ILE A 87 -4.91 -4.37 0.73
N LYS A 88 -4.04 -3.94 1.65
CA LYS A 88 -2.89 -3.09 1.28
C LYS A 88 -1.86 -3.84 0.42
N GLY A 89 -1.82 -5.17 0.56
CA GLY A 89 -1.01 -6.03 -0.31
C GLY A 89 -1.49 -6.01 -1.75
N LEU A 90 -2.81 -6.12 -1.96
CA LEU A 90 -3.45 -6.01 -3.27
C LEU A 90 -3.35 -4.58 -3.81
N GLU A 91 -3.56 -3.56 -2.99
CA GLU A 91 -3.41 -2.16 -3.37
C GLU A 91 -2.01 -1.89 -3.95
N GLY A 92 -0.96 -2.25 -3.21
CA GLY A 92 0.42 -2.07 -3.67
C GLY A 92 0.76 -2.91 -4.91
N LEU A 93 0.23 -4.13 -5.01
CA LEU A 93 0.43 -5.00 -6.17
C LEU A 93 -0.24 -4.43 -7.41
N LEU A 94 -1.51 -4.04 -7.31
CA LEU A 94 -2.31 -3.50 -8.40
C LEU A 94 -1.74 -2.17 -8.88
N ALA A 95 -1.41 -1.26 -7.97
CA ALA A 95 -0.82 0.03 -8.31
C ALA A 95 0.49 -0.15 -9.09
N SER A 96 1.35 -1.07 -8.64
CA SER A 96 2.61 -1.36 -9.32
C SER A 96 2.42 -2.06 -10.67
N ALA A 97 1.46 -2.97 -10.77
CA ALA A 97 1.20 -3.73 -11.99
C ALA A 97 0.55 -2.87 -13.09
N ILE A 98 -0.32 -1.93 -12.73
CA ILE A 98 -1.01 -1.03 -13.66
C ILE A 98 -0.08 0.10 -14.12
N SER A 99 0.79 0.59 -13.23
CA SER A 99 1.75 1.63 -13.58
C SER A 99 2.76 1.13 -14.64
N ASN A 100 3.04 1.98 -15.61
CA ASN A 100 4.15 1.76 -16.54
C ASN A 100 5.43 2.50 -16.12
N LYS A 101 5.39 3.16 -14.96
CA LYS A 101 6.47 3.94 -14.34
C LYS A 101 7.01 5.12 -15.15
N LYS A 102 6.30 5.50 -16.22
CA LYS A 102 6.72 6.51 -17.18
C LYS A 102 5.68 7.61 -17.38
N SER A 103 4.40 7.29 -17.23
CA SER A 103 3.29 8.21 -17.48
C SER A 103 2.51 8.48 -16.20
N ALA A 104 2.39 9.77 -15.85
CA ALA A 104 1.57 10.22 -14.74
C ALA A 104 0.09 9.81 -14.91
N VAL A 105 -0.41 9.73 -16.15
CA VAL A 105 -1.78 9.26 -16.43
C VAL A 105 -1.94 7.79 -16.05
N ARG A 106 -0.93 6.96 -16.33
CA ARG A 106 -0.91 5.55 -15.93
C ARG A 106 -0.77 5.40 -14.41
N ASP A 107 -0.01 6.27 -13.76
CA ASP A 107 0.10 6.29 -12.30
C ASP A 107 -1.21 6.72 -11.62
N LEU A 108 -1.92 7.70 -12.19
CA LEU A 108 -3.25 8.12 -11.72
C LEU A 108 -4.29 7.00 -11.88
N LEU A 109 -4.29 6.31 -13.04
CA LEU A 109 -5.16 5.15 -13.25
C LEU A 109 -4.84 4.04 -12.25
N ALA A 110 -3.55 3.79 -12.01
CA ALA A 110 -3.10 2.80 -11.03
C ALA A 110 -3.59 3.13 -9.62
N ALA A 111 -3.41 4.37 -9.17
CA ALA A 111 -3.89 4.84 -7.88
C ALA A 111 -5.42 4.78 -7.76
N PHE A 112 -6.15 5.13 -8.82
CA PHE A 112 -7.60 5.04 -8.83
C PHE A 112 -8.10 3.60 -8.67
N VAL A 113 -7.55 2.66 -9.45
CA VAL A 113 -7.97 1.25 -9.40
C VAL A 113 -7.58 0.60 -8.06
N ALA A 114 -6.33 0.77 -7.63
CA ALA A 114 -5.84 0.20 -6.38
C ALA A 114 -6.52 0.83 -5.15
N GLY A 115 -6.73 2.15 -5.16
CA GLY A 115 -7.45 2.82 -4.08
C GLY A 115 -8.94 2.45 -4.02
N SER A 116 -9.57 2.20 -5.18
CA SER A 116 -10.95 1.68 -5.21
C SER A 116 -11.03 0.28 -4.61
N GLU A 117 -10.06 -0.59 -4.94
CA GLU A 117 -9.93 -1.90 -4.31
C GLU A 117 -9.77 -1.77 -2.79
N MET A 118 -8.89 -0.87 -2.33
CA MET A 118 -8.68 -0.64 -0.90
C MET A 118 -9.98 -0.26 -0.19
N VAL A 119 -10.70 0.76 -0.68
CA VAL A 119 -11.94 1.26 -0.06
C VAL A 119 -13.02 0.17 -0.03
N ILE A 120 -13.16 -0.58 -1.13
CA ILE A 120 -14.12 -1.69 -1.21
C ILE A 120 -13.71 -2.82 -0.27
N GLY A 121 -12.42 -3.16 -0.21
CA GLY A 121 -11.88 -4.23 0.62
C GLY A 121 -12.13 -3.99 2.10
N TYR A 122 -11.84 -2.78 2.59
CA TYR A 122 -12.12 -2.41 3.98
C TYR A 122 -13.62 -2.47 4.28
N PHE A 123 -14.46 -1.88 3.42
CA PHE A 123 -15.92 -1.93 3.60
C PHE A 123 -16.45 -3.37 3.68
N LEU A 124 -15.98 -4.27 2.80
CA LEU A 124 -16.41 -5.67 2.79
C LEU A 124 -15.99 -6.40 4.07
N VAL A 125 -14.77 -6.16 4.56
CA VAL A 125 -14.30 -6.75 5.82
C VAL A 125 -15.09 -6.21 7.00
N GLU A 126 -15.27 -4.90 7.10
CA GLU A 126 -16.01 -4.25 8.19
C GLU A 126 -17.46 -4.73 8.26
N TYR A 127 -18.12 -4.85 7.10
CA TYR A 127 -19.51 -5.27 7.02
C TYR A 127 -19.70 -6.78 7.24
N PHE A 128 -18.98 -7.63 6.49
CA PHE A 128 -19.23 -9.07 6.50
C PHE A 128 -18.40 -9.85 7.53
N VAL A 129 -17.15 -9.44 7.77
CA VAL A 129 -16.22 -10.19 8.64
C VAL A 129 -16.27 -9.67 10.06
N LEU A 130 -16.21 -8.35 10.25
CA LEU A 130 -16.23 -7.72 11.58
C LEU A 130 -17.65 -7.46 12.09
N GLN A 131 -18.66 -7.57 11.22
CA GLN A 131 -20.08 -7.42 11.55
C GLN A 131 -20.41 -6.10 12.26
N TRP A 132 -19.76 -5.01 11.86
CA TRP A 132 -19.98 -3.67 12.41
C TRP A 132 -21.34 -3.05 12.03
N GLY A 133 -22.13 -3.77 11.23
CA GLY A 133 -23.38 -3.30 10.67
C GLY A 133 -23.17 -2.32 9.52
N LEU A 134 -24.22 -2.10 8.72
CA LEU A 134 -24.12 -1.25 7.52
C LEU A 134 -23.75 0.19 7.87
N GLY A 135 -24.30 0.73 8.96
CA GLY A 135 -23.99 2.08 9.41
C GLY A 135 -22.53 2.27 9.82
N GLY A 136 -21.95 1.30 10.54
CA GLY A 136 -20.54 1.32 10.95
C GLY A 136 -19.60 1.24 9.77
N ALA A 137 -19.82 0.29 8.85
CA ALA A 137 -18.99 0.13 7.65
C ALA A 137 -19.08 1.36 6.71
N LEU A 138 -20.26 1.95 6.53
CA LEU A 138 -20.41 3.17 5.73
C LEU A 138 -19.73 4.39 6.36
N ALA A 139 -19.60 4.43 7.69
CA ALA A 139 -18.96 5.56 8.39
C ALA A 139 -17.44 5.63 8.14
N GLU A 140 -16.80 4.51 7.80
CA GLU A 140 -15.35 4.45 7.55
C GLU A 140 -14.98 4.84 6.10
N ILE A 141 -15.91 4.70 5.14
CA ILE A 141 -15.67 4.99 3.71
C ILE A 141 -15.08 6.40 3.48
N PRO A 142 -15.62 7.50 4.06
CA PRO A 142 -15.07 8.83 3.84
C PRO A 142 -13.60 8.93 4.28
N GLY A 143 -13.25 8.32 5.42
CA GLY A 143 -11.88 8.28 5.91
C GLY A 143 -10.97 7.50 4.97
N ASN A 144 -11.37 6.32 4.53
CA ASN A 144 -10.64 5.50 3.57
C ASN A 144 -10.43 6.22 2.22
N ILE A 145 -11.45 6.94 1.72
CA ILE A 145 -11.31 7.77 0.51
C ILE A 145 -10.24 8.85 0.72
N VAL A 146 -10.23 9.53 1.87
CA VAL A 146 -9.21 10.55 2.18
C VAL A 146 -7.81 9.94 2.21
N GLN A 147 -7.64 8.74 2.78
CA GLN A 147 -6.35 8.05 2.78
C GLN A 147 -5.83 7.80 1.36
N VAL A 148 -6.67 7.26 0.48
CA VAL A 148 -6.33 7.06 -0.94
C VAL A 148 -5.99 8.36 -1.64
N LEU A 149 -6.82 9.40 -1.47
CA LEU A 149 -6.63 10.68 -2.15
C LEU A 149 -5.32 11.36 -1.74
N VAL A 150 -5.04 11.41 -0.44
CA VAL A 150 -3.77 11.94 0.08
C VAL A 150 -2.60 11.06 -0.37
N GLY A 151 -2.79 9.74 -0.33
CA GLY A 151 -1.83 8.75 -0.81
C GLY A 151 -1.43 8.98 -2.26
N GLY A 152 -2.39 9.13 -3.17
CA GLY A 152 -2.13 9.42 -4.58
C GLY A 152 -1.53 10.81 -4.80
N LEU A 153 -2.09 11.83 -4.13
CA LEU A 153 -1.66 13.23 -4.26
C LEU A 153 -0.20 13.43 -3.88
N ILE A 154 0.29 12.74 -2.85
CA ILE A 154 1.67 12.86 -2.37
C ILE A 154 2.56 11.74 -2.92
N GLY A 155 2.06 10.51 -2.97
CA GLY A 155 2.79 9.32 -3.39
C GLY A 155 3.20 9.35 -4.86
N ILE A 156 2.35 9.85 -5.77
CA ILE A 156 2.69 9.93 -7.21
C ILE A 156 3.86 10.91 -7.45
N PRO A 157 3.83 12.18 -6.97
CA PRO A 157 4.98 13.07 -7.09
C PRO A 157 6.24 12.52 -6.43
N LEU A 158 6.13 11.90 -5.25
CA LEU A 158 7.26 11.30 -4.56
C LEU A 158 7.88 10.19 -5.42
N ALA A 159 7.07 9.27 -5.95
CA ALA A 159 7.53 8.21 -6.84
C ALA A 159 8.23 8.76 -8.08
N TYR A 160 7.70 9.82 -8.68
CA TYR A 160 8.30 10.48 -9.83
C TYR A 160 9.71 11.04 -9.52
N VAL A 161 9.87 11.71 -8.39
CA VAL A 161 11.17 12.26 -7.95
C VAL A 161 12.16 11.12 -7.67
N VAL A 162 11.72 10.08 -6.96
CA VAL A 162 12.56 8.94 -6.58
C VAL A 162 13.03 8.16 -7.81
N ARG A 163 12.13 7.84 -8.75
CA ARG A 163 12.47 7.10 -10.00
C ARG A 163 13.60 7.78 -10.78
N ARG A 164 13.66 9.13 -10.79
CA ARG A 164 14.69 9.91 -11.48
C ARG A 164 16.07 9.84 -10.82
N ARG A 165 16.13 9.50 -9.54
CA ARG A 165 17.38 9.41 -8.76
C ARG A 165 17.80 7.97 -8.50
N LEU A 166 16.91 7.01 -8.70
CA LEU A 166 17.17 5.60 -8.42
C LEU A 166 18.16 4.98 -9.44
N PRO A 167 19.24 4.32 -8.97
CA PRO A 167 20.12 3.52 -9.82
C PRO A 167 19.36 2.42 -10.56
N GLU A 168 19.81 2.09 -11.78
CA GLU A 168 19.14 1.07 -12.61
C GLU A 168 19.10 -0.31 -11.96
N ILE A 169 20.09 -0.65 -11.13
CA ILE A 169 20.13 -1.93 -10.40
C ILE A 169 18.99 -2.10 -9.38
N LEU A 170 18.33 -1.01 -8.98
CA LEU A 170 17.24 -1.01 -8.00
C LEU A 170 15.85 -0.80 -8.62
N ARG A 171 15.77 -0.54 -9.93
CA ARG A 171 14.50 -0.29 -10.65
C ARG A 171 13.78 -1.59 -11.03
#